data_AF-A0A5D3FL92-F1
#
_entry.id   AF-A0A5D3FL92-F1
#
_cell.length_a   1.000
_cell.length_b   1.000
_cell.length_c   1.000
_cell.angle_alpha   90.00
_cell.angle_beta   90.00
_cell.angle_gamma   90.00
#
_symmetry.space_group_name_H-M   'P 1'
#
loop_
_entity.id
_entity.type
_entity.pdbx_description
1 polymer ?
#
loop_
_entity_poly.entity_id
_entity_poly.type
_entity_poly.pdbx_seq_one_letter_code
_entity_poly.pdbx_strand_id
1 'polypeptide(L)'
;MRAGFPPPRPRAAPGTLRAPDRQDGRAACERPLIALRGQNSVPGPPRRGRVVNSRPGGKPQSNAWRTRAGRHRRLTISGVGLKSRWVSVRRRRGVMAWLNHSFSGGDFDSLAAGMATSGAIESLAAIQHSRNLLLLRAVVDAARRSGHPEAAAARRGFEQLMEVKRRAPDAAAAVIRHPSTGGWGLHALRALRGGASPGDPPGVRPAQLAGLAAAAAVRGRSAGAFTVPVSHGVACLPSVGVLTPPGDADTVRIVHDGRQVVATAGGTTTPIPADGGEDAPGWRALRTLRAPGPEKGEATPEIELLLDDVDPFRFPGAASGGDGRAERLSAAAVAELERTLAETWDLLSRHHRSSARELSGMVSTLTPLDAAGGAFRSATSREHHGCVALSLPVDPTQLAVTLVHEVQHGKLAAVTDAVRLLPREDGRLYYAPWRPDPRPFAGLLHGTYAFLGVGRFWRRQRWLERGERALAAHLEYAHWRDAVRLGLVQLGSHDRLPALTVRFVRGMRRVLDQWCAEPVPGPAAALAAERFNAHRERWIAANGPLPGCLRGARDLTGPVG
;
A
#
# COMPACT_ATOMS: atom_id res chain seq x y z
N MET A 1 1.66 74.64 18.07
CA MET A 1 2.80 75.15 18.87
C MET A 1 3.46 73.99 19.62
N ARG A 2 4.74 74.12 20.00
CA ARG A 2 5.50 73.18 20.90
C ARG A 2 4.97 73.31 22.36
N ALA A 3 5.19 72.48 23.39
CA ALA A 3 5.97 71.23 23.69
C ALA A 3 5.30 70.49 24.91
N GLY A 4 5.72 69.34 25.48
CA GLY A 4 6.76 68.37 25.11
C GLY A 4 7.51 67.60 26.26
N PHE A 5 6.85 67.06 27.29
CA PHE A 5 7.47 66.28 28.42
C PHE A 5 6.47 65.25 29.02
N PRO A 6 6.87 64.26 29.86
CA PRO A 6 8.12 63.47 29.96
C PRO A 6 7.87 61.92 29.97
N PRO A 7 8.92 61.05 29.99
CA PRO A 7 8.79 59.59 30.16
C PRO A 7 9.12 59.07 31.59
N PRO A 8 8.62 57.89 32.02
CA PRO A 8 8.94 57.29 33.32
C PRO A 8 10.17 56.34 33.31
N ARG A 9 10.74 56.07 34.49
CA ARG A 9 11.85 55.11 34.76
C ARG A 9 11.41 53.92 35.65
N PRO A 10 12.19 52.82 35.72
CA PRO A 10 11.70 51.50 36.19
C PRO A 10 12.16 51.07 37.61
N ARG A 11 11.59 49.94 38.07
CA ARG A 11 12.02 49.04 39.17
C ARG A 11 11.54 47.61 38.81
N ALA A 12 12.09 46.49 39.28
CA ALA A 12 13.41 46.10 39.79
C ALA A 12 13.48 44.53 39.79
N ALA A 13 14.69 43.95 39.80
CA ALA A 13 14.95 42.48 39.78
C ALA A 13 14.94 41.87 41.23
N PRO A 14 15.50 40.68 41.59
CA PRO A 14 16.30 39.67 40.83
C PRO A 14 16.08 38.16 41.19
N GLY A 15 16.94 37.28 40.63
CA GLY A 15 17.12 35.87 41.08
C GLY A 15 17.73 34.93 40.03
N THR A 16 18.97 35.12 39.53
CA THR A 16 20.24 34.46 40.00
C THR A 16 20.24 32.92 39.95
N LEU A 17 21.27 32.19 39.46
CA LEU A 17 22.48 32.50 38.67
C LEU A 17 23.19 31.16 38.34
N ARG A 18 23.67 30.94 37.10
CA ARG A 18 25.02 30.39 36.77
C ARG A 18 25.18 30.01 35.30
N ALA A 19 26.15 30.66 34.67
CA ALA A 19 26.99 30.17 33.58
C ALA A 19 28.44 30.15 34.12
N PRO A 20 29.51 29.81 33.36
CA PRO A 20 29.55 29.35 31.97
C PRO A 20 30.40 28.07 31.76
N ASP A 21 30.48 27.59 30.51
CA ASP A 21 31.77 27.66 29.80
C ASP A 21 31.57 27.70 28.26
N ARG A 22 32.59 28.15 27.53
CA ARG A 22 32.61 28.20 26.05
C ARG A 22 33.46 27.06 25.50
N GLN A 23 32.97 26.31 24.51
CA GLN A 23 33.83 25.85 23.40
C GLN A 23 33.04 25.43 22.15
N ASP A 24 33.67 25.74 21.02
CA ASP A 24 33.59 25.13 19.69
C ASP A 24 32.23 24.90 19.01
N GLY A 25 31.97 25.77 18.04
CA GLY A 25 30.94 25.54 17.03
C GLY A 25 31.30 24.38 16.10
N ARG A 26 30.44 23.36 16.07
CA ARG A 26 30.27 22.46 14.92
C ARG A 26 28.82 22.55 14.47
N ALA A 27 28.61 22.93 13.21
CA ALA A 27 27.28 22.93 12.61
C ALA A 27 26.75 21.50 12.54
N ALA A 28 25.76 21.17 13.37
CA ALA A 28 25.04 19.91 13.28
C ALA A 28 24.15 19.93 12.03
N CYS A 29 24.50 19.12 11.04
CA CYS A 29 23.69 18.93 9.84
C CYS A 29 22.51 18.02 10.16
N GLU A 30 21.43 18.60 10.73
CA GLU A 30 20.18 17.87 10.94
C GLU A 30 19.56 17.51 9.58
N ARG A 31 19.40 16.20 9.34
CA ARG A 31 18.75 15.64 8.15
C ARG A 31 17.64 14.67 8.57
N PRO A 32 16.48 14.66 7.88
CA PRO A 32 15.31 13.91 8.30
C PRO A 32 15.53 12.40 8.17
N LEU A 33 15.36 11.68 9.30
CA LEU A 33 15.34 10.22 9.32
C LEU A 33 13.99 9.71 8.79
N ILE A 34 14.04 8.86 7.75
CA ILE A 34 12.88 8.13 7.23
C ILE A 34 12.44 7.07 8.27
N ALA A 35 11.41 7.40 9.07
CA ALA A 35 10.91 6.57 10.17
C ALA A 35 9.62 5.80 9.77
N LEU A 36 9.75 4.80 8.91
CA LEU A 36 8.61 4.07 8.34
C LEU A 36 7.97 3.08 9.33
N ARG A 37 6.72 3.36 9.74
CA ARG A 37 5.87 2.44 10.52
C ARG A 37 4.90 1.66 9.61
N GLY A 38 5.40 0.60 8.98
CA GLY A 38 4.54 -0.39 8.31
C GLY A 38 3.66 -1.15 9.33
N GLN A 39 2.36 -0.87 9.34
CA GLN A 39 1.39 -1.50 10.24
C GLN A 39 1.05 -2.92 9.78
N ASN A 40 1.27 -3.91 10.65
CA ASN A 40 0.75 -5.28 10.52
C ASN A 40 0.46 -5.79 11.93
N SER A 41 -0.81 -5.89 12.29
CA SER A 41 -1.27 -6.38 13.60
C SER A 41 -1.24 -7.90 13.66
N VAL A 42 -0.70 -8.46 14.74
CA VAL A 42 -0.70 -9.92 15.02
C VAL A 42 -1.53 -10.16 16.29
N PRO A 43 -2.52 -11.08 16.28
CA PRO A 43 -3.30 -11.40 17.47
C PRO A 43 -2.47 -12.20 18.50
N GLY A 44 -2.78 -12.02 19.79
CA GLY A 44 -2.05 -12.61 20.90
C GLY A 44 -2.12 -14.15 21.00
N PRO A 45 -1.22 -14.77 21.78
CA PRO A 45 -1.03 -16.22 21.77
C PRO A 45 -2.18 -16.99 22.47
N PRO A 46 -2.64 -18.13 21.92
CA PRO A 46 -3.60 -18.99 22.59
C PRO A 46 -2.97 -19.76 23.77
N ARG A 47 -3.76 -19.96 24.83
CA ARG A 47 -3.35 -20.71 26.04
C ARG A 47 -3.14 -22.21 25.74
N ARG A 48 -2.18 -22.82 26.44
CA ARG A 48 -1.77 -24.23 26.25
C ARG A 48 -2.85 -25.21 26.74
N GLY A 49 -3.28 -26.11 25.86
CA GLY A 49 -3.97 -27.36 26.22
C GLY A 49 -3.00 -28.55 26.24
N ARG A 50 -3.13 -29.46 27.21
CA ARG A 50 -2.35 -30.71 27.26
C ARG A 50 -2.79 -31.67 26.15
N VAL A 51 -1.83 -32.36 25.54
CA VAL A 51 -2.08 -33.59 24.75
C VAL A 51 -1.12 -34.68 25.25
N VAL A 52 -1.64 -35.90 25.35
CA VAL A 52 -0.97 -37.07 25.95
C VAL A 52 -0.15 -37.84 24.90
N ASN A 53 0.92 -38.50 25.34
CA ASN A 53 1.80 -39.32 24.50
C ASN A 53 1.09 -40.53 23.88
N SER A 54 1.41 -40.83 22.62
CA SER A 54 1.57 -42.20 22.13
C SER A 54 2.40 -42.31 20.83
N ARG A 55 3.30 -43.28 20.84
CA ARG A 55 4.22 -43.81 19.79
C ARG A 55 4.63 -45.22 20.31
N PRO A 56 5.26 -46.13 19.52
CA PRO A 56 5.84 -45.96 18.18
C PRO A 56 5.44 -47.08 17.18
N GLY A 57 6.01 -47.05 15.96
CA GLY A 57 6.10 -48.24 15.09
C GLY A 57 6.35 -47.93 13.61
N GLY A 58 7.36 -48.55 13.00
CA GLY A 58 7.61 -48.51 11.54
C GLY A 58 8.89 -47.80 11.10
N LYS A 59 9.95 -48.58 10.82
CA LYS A 59 11.18 -48.15 10.12
C LYS A 59 11.18 -48.64 8.66
N PRO A 60 12.08 -48.15 7.78
CA PRO A 60 11.80 -48.02 6.35
C PRO A 60 12.27 -49.20 5.50
N GLN A 61 11.82 -49.24 4.24
CA GLN A 61 12.53 -49.95 3.17
C GLN A 61 13.07 -48.95 2.14
N SER A 62 14.38 -49.02 1.93
CA SER A 62 15.09 -48.43 0.81
C SER A 62 14.98 -49.35 -0.41
N ASN A 63 15.01 -48.78 -1.62
CA ASN A 63 15.45 -49.53 -2.79
C ASN A 63 16.28 -48.62 -3.71
N ALA A 64 17.47 -49.10 -4.06
CA ALA A 64 18.46 -48.37 -4.84
C ALA A 64 18.25 -48.58 -6.34
N TRP A 65 18.43 -47.51 -7.12
CA TRP A 65 18.49 -47.61 -8.58
C TRP A 65 19.94 -47.68 -9.05
N ARG A 66 20.29 -48.76 -9.75
CA ARG A 66 21.58 -48.93 -10.41
C ARG A 66 21.68 -48.06 -11.67
N THR A 67 22.91 -47.66 -11.98
CA THR A 67 23.29 -46.93 -13.19
C THR A 67 23.23 -47.80 -14.45
N ARG A 68 22.82 -47.21 -15.58
CA ARG A 68 23.29 -47.63 -16.92
C ARG A 68 23.15 -46.48 -17.92
N ALA A 69 24.23 -46.19 -18.63
CA ALA A 69 24.24 -45.26 -19.76
C ALA A 69 23.91 -45.99 -21.07
N GLY A 70 23.29 -45.32 -22.05
CA GLY A 70 22.96 -45.95 -23.33
C GLY A 70 22.16 -45.10 -24.33
N ARG A 71 22.88 -44.23 -25.07
CA ARG A 71 22.61 -43.70 -26.44
C ARG A 71 21.19 -43.28 -26.89
N HIS A 72 21.17 -42.06 -27.45
CA HIS A 72 20.25 -41.48 -28.44
C HIS A 72 19.09 -42.33 -29.02
N ARG A 73 17.89 -41.73 -29.06
CA ARG A 73 17.02 -41.71 -30.25
C ARG A 73 16.15 -40.45 -30.28
N ARG A 74 16.17 -39.74 -31.42
CA ARG A 74 15.10 -38.78 -31.77
C ARG A 74 13.83 -39.58 -32.02
N LEU A 75 12.69 -39.14 -31.49
CA LEU A 75 11.40 -39.72 -31.81
C LEU A 75 10.32 -38.65 -31.82
N THR A 76 10.03 -38.17 -33.03
CA THR A 76 8.79 -37.49 -33.38
C THR A 76 7.67 -38.53 -33.34
N ILE A 77 6.57 -38.27 -32.63
CA ILE A 77 5.34 -39.07 -32.76
C ILE A 77 4.18 -38.10 -33.01
N SER A 78 3.54 -38.27 -34.16
CA SER A 78 2.36 -37.55 -34.60
C SER A 78 1.08 -38.29 -34.25
N GLY A 79 0.06 -37.56 -33.82
CA GLY A 79 -1.35 -37.86 -34.12
C GLY A 79 -2.00 -39.07 -33.44
N VAL A 80 -2.75 -38.82 -32.36
CA VAL A 80 -4.04 -39.48 -32.14
C VAL A 80 -5.07 -38.38 -31.87
N GLY A 81 -6.04 -38.23 -32.77
CA GLY A 81 -7.07 -37.21 -32.66
C GLY A 81 -8.18 -37.61 -31.69
N LEU A 82 -8.48 -36.74 -30.71
CA LEU A 82 -9.78 -36.76 -30.04
C LEU A 82 -10.60 -35.55 -30.49
N LYS A 83 -11.77 -35.83 -31.08
CA LYS A 83 -12.78 -34.83 -31.42
C LYS A 83 -13.24 -34.14 -30.13
N SER A 84 -12.95 -32.85 -29.98
CA SER A 84 -13.46 -32.03 -28.88
C SER A 84 -14.97 -31.87 -29.02
N ARG A 85 -15.70 -32.76 -28.34
CA ARG A 85 -17.16 -32.73 -28.28
C ARG A 85 -17.58 -31.50 -27.46
N TRP A 86 -18.05 -30.45 -28.15
CA TRP A 86 -18.56 -29.25 -27.50
C TRP A 86 -19.76 -29.58 -26.62
N VAL A 87 -19.54 -29.70 -25.31
CA VAL A 87 -20.65 -29.79 -24.34
C VAL A 87 -21.24 -28.40 -24.19
N SER A 88 -22.31 -28.16 -24.94
CA SER A 88 -23.17 -26.98 -24.79
C SER A 88 -23.85 -27.01 -23.42
N VAL A 89 -23.20 -26.41 -22.42
CA VAL A 89 -23.82 -26.17 -21.12
C VAL A 89 -24.79 -25.01 -21.26
N ARG A 90 -26.09 -25.33 -21.29
CA ARG A 90 -27.19 -24.34 -21.23
C ARG A 90 -26.91 -23.33 -20.11
N ARG A 91 -26.73 -22.05 -20.46
CA ARG A 91 -26.62 -20.94 -19.50
C ARG A 91 -27.83 -20.92 -18.56
N ARG A 92 -27.66 -21.36 -17.31
CA ARG A 92 -28.52 -20.90 -16.21
C ARG A 92 -28.25 -19.41 -16.01
N ARG A 93 -29.24 -18.55 -16.31
CA ARG A 93 -29.20 -17.14 -15.93
C ARG A 93 -29.12 -17.06 -14.40
N GLY A 94 -28.09 -16.42 -13.83
CA GLY A 94 -28.04 -16.09 -12.39
C GLY A 94 -26.73 -16.34 -11.64
N VAL A 95 -25.72 -16.99 -12.22
CA VAL A 95 -24.42 -17.20 -11.55
C VAL A 95 -23.37 -16.28 -12.14
N MET A 96 -22.66 -15.53 -11.27
CA MET A 96 -21.47 -14.76 -11.65
C MET A 96 -20.44 -15.68 -12.31
N ALA A 97 -19.98 -15.34 -13.52
CA ALA A 97 -18.89 -16.06 -14.16
C ALA A 97 -17.59 -15.72 -13.43
N TRP A 98 -17.13 -16.59 -12.55
CA TRP A 98 -15.87 -16.42 -11.84
C TRP A 98 -14.71 -16.56 -12.81
N LEU A 99 -13.93 -15.50 -12.97
CA LEU A 99 -12.71 -15.51 -13.77
C LEU A 99 -11.60 -16.17 -12.94
N ASN A 100 -11.00 -17.22 -13.50
CA ASN A 100 -9.75 -17.75 -12.99
C ASN A 100 -8.62 -16.82 -13.42
N HIS A 101 -7.84 -16.33 -12.47
CA HIS A 101 -6.68 -15.49 -12.72
C HIS A 101 -5.40 -16.34 -12.69
N SER A 102 -4.45 -16.02 -13.56
CA SER A 102 -3.14 -16.66 -13.63
C SER A 102 -2.07 -15.65 -14.04
N PHE A 103 -0.85 -15.85 -13.57
CA PHE A 103 0.32 -15.13 -14.08
C PHE A 103 1.05 -15.98 -15.11
N SER A 104 1.63 -15.34 -16.12
CA SER A 104 2.69 -16.01 -16.88
C SER A 104 3.91 -16.23 -15.98
N GLY A 105 4.77 -17.19 -16.35
CA GLY A 105 6.02 -17.41 -15.66
C GLY A 105 6.93 -16.18 -15.68
N GLY A 106 6.91 -15.39 -16.77
CA GLY A 106 7.71 -14.18 -16.93
C GLY A 106 7.20 -13.02 -16.07
N ASP A 107 5.88 -12.84 -15.96
CA ASP A 107 5.28 -11.83 -15.09
C ASP A 107 5.63 -12.11 -13.63
N PHE A 108 5.53 -13.37 -13.19
CA PHE A 108 5.93 -13.75 -11.83
C PHE A 108 7.43 -13.50 -11.57
N ASP A 109 8.31 -13.78 -12.53
CA ASP A 109 9.75 -13.50 -12.39
C ASP A 109 10.07 -11.99 -12.42
N SER A 110 9.33 -11.19 -13.18
CA SER A 110 9.42 -9.71 -13.14
C SER A 110 9.02 -9.16 -11.76
N LEU A 111 7.90 -9.66 -11.22
CA LEU A 111 7.45 -9.34 -9.88
C LEU A 111 8.48 -9.77 -8.83
N ALA A 112 9.04 -10.97 -8.94
CA ALA A 112 10.12 -11.47 -8.07
C ALA A 112 11.40 -10.62 -8.15
N ALA A 113 11.72 -10.04 -9.31
CA ALA A 113 12.82 -9.09 -9.49
C ALA A 113 12.54 -7.68 -8.91
N GLY A 114 11.38 -7.45 -8.27
CA GLY A 114 10.99 -6.14 -7.76
C GLY A 114 10.56 -5.16 -8.86
N MET A 115 10.24 -5.66 -10.06
CA MET A 115 9.73 -4.89 -11.20
C MET A 115 8.24 -5.23 -11.43
N ALA A 116 7.61 -4.66 -12.45
CA ALA A 116 6.42 -5.23 -13.07
C ALA A 116 6.40 -4.96 -14.58
N THR A 117 5.95 -5.96 -15.36
CA THR A 117 5.53 -5.80 -16.76
C THR A 117 4.12 -5.19 -16.80
N SER A 118 3.71 -4.60 -17.94
CA SER A 118 2.32 -4.15 -18.12
C SER A 118 1.32 -5.29 -17.90
N GLY A 119 1.59 -6.48 -18.43
CA GLY A 119 0.76 -7.68 -18.20
C GLY A 119 0.69 -8.11 -16.73
N ALA A 120 1.77 -7.95 -15.95
CA ALA A 120 1.73 -8.19 -14.51
C ALA A 120 0.84 -7.16 -13.78
N ILE A 121 0.95 -5.87 -14.14
CA ILE A 121 0.13 -4.78 -13.58
C ILE A 121 -1.36 -5.03 -13.89
N GLU A 122 -1.69 -5.31 -15.15
CA GLU A 122 -3.06 -5.62 -15.61
C GLU A 122 -3.63 -6.85 -14.88
N SER A 123 -2.82 -7.91 -14.74
CA SER A 123 -3.20 -9.12 -14.00
C SER A 123 -3.51 -8.81 -12.54
N LEU A 124 -2.64 -8.05 -11.86
CA LEU A 124 -2.87 -7.64 -10.47
C LEU A 124 -4.14 -6.78 -10.34
N ALA A 125 -4.36 -5.82 -11.24
CA ALA A 125 -5.57 -4.99 -11.25
C ALA A 125 -6.86 -5.82 -11.46
N ALA A 126 -6.81 -6.84 -12.33
CA ALA A 126 -7.94 -7.75 -12.58
C ALA A 126 -8.23 -8.66 -11.37
N ILE A 127 -7.19 -9.13 -10.68
CA ILE A 127 -7.27 -9.89 -9.42
C ILE A 127 -7.91 -9.03 -8.33
N GLN A 128 -7.41 -7.81 -8.11
CA GLN A 128 -7.93 -6.91 -7.07
C GLN A 128 -9.38 -6.49 -7.35
N HIS A 129 -9.77 -6.26 -8.61
CA HIS A 129 -11.17 -6.06 -8.99
C HIS A 129 -12.06 -7.26 -8.63
N SER A 130 -11.61 -8.48 -8.94
CA SER A 130 -12.38 -9.71 -8.70
C SER A 130 -12.47 -10.05 -7.20
N ARG A 131 -11.39 -9.83 -6.46
CA ARG A 131 -11.31 -9.89 -4.99
C ARG A 131 -12.30 -8.93 -4.36
N ASN A 132 -12.37 -7.68 -4.82
CA ASN A 132 -13.31 -6.71 -4.27
C ASN A 132 -14.76 -7.06 -4.63
N LEU A 133 -15.06 -7.56 -5.84
CA LEU A 133 -16.39 -8.11 -6.16
C LEU A 133 -16.81 -9.27 -5.22
N LEU A 134 -15.88 -10.19 -4.93
CA LEU A 134 -16.10 -11.29 -3.98
C LEU A 134 -16.33 -10.76 -2.55
N LEU A 135 -15.57 -9.73 -2.14
CA LEU A 135 -15.70 -9.07 -0.84
C LEU A 135 -17.07 -8.39 -0.68
N LEU A 136 -17.50 -7.59 -1.66
CA LEU A 136 -18.82 -6.94 -1.66
C LEU A 136 -19.96 -7.97 -1.59
N ARG A 137 -19.83 -9.09 -2.34
CA ARG A 137 -20.79 -10.19 -2.25
C ARG A 137 -20.77 -10.86 -0.87
N ALA A 138 -19.59 -11.05 -0.28
CA ALA A 138 -19.45 -11.64 1.05
C ALA A 138 -20.06 -10.75 2.15
N VAL A 139 -20.05 -9.42 2.01
CA VAL A 139 -20.76 -8.49 2.90
C VAL A 139 -22.28 -8.71 2.83
N VAL A 140 -22.87 -8.81 1.62
CA VAL A 140 -24.31 -9.13 1.45
C VAL A 140 -24.67 -10.47 2.10
N ASP A 141 -23.86 -11.52 1.85
CA ASP A 141 -24.10 -12.85 2.40
C ASP A 141 -23.81 -12.94 3.91
N ALA A 142 -22.99 -12.05 4.48
CA ALA A 142 -22.77 -11.94 5.91
C ALA A 142 -23.94 -11.22 6.60
N ALA A 143 -24.35 -10.05 6.09
CA ALA A 143 -25.48 -9.29 6.63
C ALA A 143 -26.77 -10.09 6.65
N ARG A 144 -27.03 -10.89 5.60
CA ARG A 144 -28.16 -11.83 5.56
C ARG A 144 -28.08 -12.92 6.62
N ARG A 145 -26.89 -13.48 6.87
CA ARG A 145 -26.69 -14.57 7.84
C ARG A 145 -26.71 -14.11 9.29
N SER A 146 -26.27 -12.89 9.56
CA SER A 146 -26.33 -12.29 10.90
C SER A 146 -27.71 -11.69 11.24
N GLY A 147 -28.69 -11.77 10.33
CA GLY A 147 -30.01 -11.16 10.52
C GLY A 147 -29.96 -9.62 10.61
N HIS A 148 -28.95 -8.98 10.00
CA HIS A 148 -28.74 -7.54 10.14
C HIS A 148 -29.95 -6.74 9.60
N PRO A 149 -30.46 -5.70 10.29
CA PRO A 149 -31.62 -4.92 9.83
C PRO A 149 -31.47 -4.40 8.39
N GLU A 150 -30.27 -3.97 8.02
CA GLU A 150 -29.97 -3.48 6.66
C GLU A 150 -29.77 -4.58 5.60
N ALA A 151 -29.89 -5.88 5.89
CA ALA A 151 -29.55 -6.94 4.95
C ALA A 151 -30.31 -6.84 3.61
N ALA A 152 -31.57 -6.39 3.64
CA ALA A 152 -32.36 -6.13 2.44
C ALA A 152 -31.86 -4.90 1.65
N ALA A 153 -31.43 -3.84 2.34
CA ALA A 153 -30.87 -2.64 1.71
C ALA A 153 -29.49 -2.92 1.09
N ALA A 154 -28.63 -3.66 1.80
CA ALA A 154 -27.34 -4.15 1.32
C ALA A 154 -27.49 -4.97 0.03
N ARG A 155 -28.44 -5.92 0.00
CA ARG A 155 -28.76 -6.68 -1.21
C ARG A 155 -29.19 -5.78 -2.37
N ARG A 156 -30.12 -4.84 -2.13
CA ARG A 156 -30.58 -3.89 -3.17
C ARG A 156 -29.43 -3.04 -3.71
N GLY A 157 -28.58 -2.48 -2.85
CA GLY A 157 -27.40 -1.70 -3.27
C GLY A 157 -26.43 -2.51 -4.13
N PHE A 158 -26.17 -3.78 -3.78
CA PHE A 158 -25.35 -4.66 -4.62
C PHE A 158 -25.99 -4.95 -5.98
N GLU A 159 -27.30 -5.20 -6.02
CA GLU A 159 -28.05 -5.42 -7.28
C GLU A 159 -28.04 -4.17 -8.16
N GLN A 160 -28.17 -2.97 -7.57
CA GLN A 160 -28.02 -1.69 -8.26
C GLN A 160 -26.58 -1.49 -8.79
N LEU A 161 -25.54 -1.83 -8.03
CA LEU A 161 -24.16 -1.77 -8.51
C LEU A 161 -23.93 -2.74 -9.69
N MET A 162 -24.52 -3.94 -9.67
CA MET A 162 -24.42 -4.88 -10.80
C MET A 162 -25.23 -4.44 -12.03
N GLU A 163 -26.34 -3.72 -11.84
CA GLU A 163 -27.08 -3.06 -12.92
C GLU A 163 -26.24 -1.95 -13.54
N VAL A 164 -25.69 -1.02 -12.75
CA VAL A 164 -24.81 0.04 -13.24
C VAL A 164 -23.58 -0.55 -13.96
N LYS A 165 -22.95 -1.60 -13.41
CA LYS A 165 -21.84 -2.32 -14.05
C LYS A 165 -22.18 -2.89 -15.44
N ARG A 166 -23.45 -3.17 -15.74
CA ARG A 166 -23.86 -3.60 -17.09
C ARG A 166 -23.95 -2.46 -18.10
N ARG A 167 -24.18 -1.22 -17.64
CA ARG A 167 -24.36 -0.04 -18.49
C ARG A 167 -23.06 0.78 -18.63
N ALA A 168 -22.35 0.94 -17.52
CA ALA A 168 -21.11 1.68 -17.40
C ALA A 168 -20.04 0.81 -16.72
N PRO A 169 -19.48 -0.19 -17.44
CA PRO A 169 -18.58 -1.19 -16.86
C PRO A 169 -17.32 -0.58 -16.27
N ASP A 170 -16.71 0.42 -16.93
CA ASP A 170 -15.46 1.03 -16.50
C ASP A 170 -15.63 1.92 -15.27
N ALA A 171 -16.73 2.69 -15.22
CA ALA A 171 -17.09 3.49 -14.04
C ALA A 171 -17.34 2.61 -12.81
N ALA A 172 -18.10 1.52 -12.96
CA ALA A 172 -18.28 0.55 -11.89
C ALA A 172 -16.96 -0.14 -11.51
N ALA A 173 -16.10 -0.46 -12.48
CA ALA A 173 -14.81 -1.09 -12.22
C ALA A 173 -13.83 -0.15 -11.48
N ALA A 174 -13.87 1.16 -11.74
CA ALA A 174 -13.14 2.17 -11.00
C ALA A 174 -13.59 2.21 -9.53
N VAL A 175 -14.90 2.32 -9.26
CA VAL A 175 -15.44 2.32 -7.89
C VAL A 175 -15.12 1.01 -7.15
N ILE A 176 -15.29 -0.15 -7.80
CA ILE A 176 -14.98 -1.46 -7.21
C ILE A 176 -13.49 -1.60 -6.84
N ARG A 177 -12.58 -1.01 -7.64
CA ARG A 177 -11.14 -1.03 -7.37
C ARG A 177 -10.68 0.08 -6.41
N HIS A 178 -11.49 1.12 -6.20
CA HIS A 178 -11.09 2.27 -5.39
C HIS A 178 -10.72 1.84 -3.95
N PRO A 179 -9.62 2.37 -3.36
CA PRO A 179 -9.06 1.82 -2.13
C PRO A 179 -10.04 1.78 -0.96
N SER A 180 -10.84 2.83 -0.77
CA SER A 180 -11.84 2.97 0.30
C SER A 180 -12.95 1.91 0.21
N THR A 181 -13.25 1.39 -0.99
CA THR A 181 -14.17 0.24 -1.18
C THR A 181 -13.59 -1.07 -0.64
N GLY A 182 -12.27 -1.28 -0.80
CA GLY A 182 -11.58 -2.43 -0.23
C GLY A 182 -11.50 -2.37 1.31
N GLY A 183 -11.16 -1.19 1.83
CA GLY A 183 -11.11 -0.90 3.27
C GLY A 183 -12.47 -1.09 3.96
N TRP A 184 -13.48 -0.35 3.50
CA TRP A 184 -14.86 -0.47 3.99
C TRP A 184 -15.36 -1.92 3.90
N GLY A 185 -15.16 -2.61 2.78
CA GLY A 185 -15.67 -3.96 2.58
C GLY A 185 -15.07 -5.00 3.53
N LEU A 186 -13.77 -4.89 3.84
CA LEU A 186 -13.10 -5.79 4.80
C LEU A 186 -13.53 -5.50 6.23
N HIS A 187 -13.57 -4.23 6.62
CA HIS A 187 -14.08 -3.79 7.91
C HIS A 187 -15.54 -4.27 8.13
N ALA A 188 -16.42 -4.04 7.16
CA ALA A 188 -17.81 -4.51 7.18
C ALA A 188 -17.92 -6.03 7.34
N LEU A 189 -17.10 -6.79 6.61
CA LEU A 189 -17.10 -8.25 6.69
C LEU A 189 -16.59 -8.77 8.06
N ARG A 190 -15.65 -8.07 8.72
CA ARG A 190 -15.19 -8.39 10.09
C ARG A 190 -16.27 -8.11 11.12
N ALA A 191 -16.83 -6.91 11.10
CA ALA A 191 -17.87 -6.48 12.04
C ALA A 191 -19.12 -7.38 11.95
N LEU A 192 -19.60 -7.70 10.74
CA LEU A 192 -20.72 -8.63 10.52
C LEU A 192 -20.44 -10.09 10.95
N ARG A 193 -19.19 -10.44 11.24
CA ARG A 193 -18.77 -11.75 11.77
C ARG A 193 -18.45 -11.71 13.27
N GLY A 194 -18.72 -10.59 13.96
CA GLY A 194 -18.38 -10.40 15.37
C GLY A 194 -16.88 -10.26 15.64
N GLY A 195 -16.09 -9.95 14.61
CA GLY A 195 -14.62 -9.87 14.67
C GLY A 195 -14.06 -8.46 14.52
N ALA A 196 -14.79 -7.43 14.97
CA ALA A 196 -14.28 -6.06 15.01
C ALA A 196 -13.11 -5.96 16.00
N SER A 197 -12.04 -5.26 15.60
CA SER A 197 -10.84 -5.05 16.41
C SER A 197 -10.93 -3.74 17.20
N PRO A 198 -10.22 -3.59 18.33
CA PRO A 198 -10.03 -2.28 18.96
C PRO A 198 -9.38 -1.32 17.96
N GLY A 199 -10.10 -0.25 17.59
CA GLY A 199 -9.68 0.72 16.55
C GLY A 199 -10.39 0.57 15.19
N ASP A 200 -11.20 -0.48 14.97
CA ASP A 200 -12.18 -0.49 13.87
C ASP A 200 -13.26 0.58 14.15
N PRO A 201 -13.69 1.38 13.14
CA PRO A 201 -14.77 2.35 13.33
C PRO A 201 -16.08 1.70 13.84
N PRO A 202 -16.77 2.29 14.83
CA PRO A 202 -18.01 1.73 15.33
C PRO A 202 -19.16 1.92 14.33
N GLY A 203 -20.06 0.94 14.24
CA GLY A 203 -21.35 1.07 13.54
C GLY A 203 -21.29 0.93 12.02
N VAL A 204 -20.81 -0.22 11.50
CA VAL A 204 -20.82 -0.43 10.05
C VAL A 204 -22.25 -0.51 9.48
N ARG A 205 -22.46 0.13 8.33
CA ARG A 205 -23.72 0.16 7.58
C ARG A 205 -23.60 -0.69 6.30
N PRO A 206 -24.03 -1.97 6.26
CA PRO A 206 -24.05 -2.79 5.05
C PRO A 206 -24.84 -2.18 3.88
N ALA A 207 -25.79 -1.27 4.16
CA ALA A 207 -26.49 -0.51 3.13
C ALA A 207 -25.56 0.41 2.30
N GLN A 208 -24.32 0.66 2.73
CA GLN A 208 -23.34 1.49 2.00
C GLN A 208 -23.01 0.97 0.60
N LEU A 209 -23.37 -0.28 0.27
CA LEU A 209 -23.42 -0.78 -1.11
C LEU A 209 -24.24 0.10 -2.07
N ALA A 210 -25.26 0.82 -1.56
CA ALA A 210 -26.01 1.81 -2.33
C ALA A 210 -25.17 3.06 -2.64
N GLY A 211 -24.25 3.46 -1.75
CA GLY A 211 -23.28 4.54 -2.00
C GLY A 211 -22.26 4.16 -3.08
N LEU A 212 -21.83 2.90 -3.13
CA LEU A 212 -20.99 2.38 -4.22
C LEU A 212 -21.77 2.35 -5.55
N ALA A 213 -23.05 1.95 -5.53
CA ALA A 213 -23.91 1.99 -6.72
C ALA A 213 -24.13 3.42 -7.23
N ALA A 214 -24.38 4.37 -6.32
CA ALA A 214 -24.51 5.80 -6.63
C ALA A 214 -23.21 6.37 -7.21
N ALA A 215 -22.06 6.10 -6.59
CA ALA A 215 -20.75 6.54 -7.10
C ALA A 215 -20.48 6.02 -8.52
N ALA A 216 -20.79 4.74 -8.78
CA ALA A 216 -20.64 4.15 -10.11
C ALA A 216 -21.60 4.78 -11.14
N ALA A 217 -22.81 5.16 -10.70
CA ALA A 217 -23.80 5.82 -11.53
C ALA A 217 -23.37 7.24 -11.91
N VAL A 218 -22.87 8.03 -10.95
CA VAL A 218 -22.31 9.38 -11.17
C VAL A 218 -21.12 9.31 -12.14
N ARG A 219 -20.11 8.48 -11.84
CA ARG A 219 -18.93 8.33 -12.72
C ARG A 219 -19.26 7.80 -14.12
N GLY A 220 -20.35 7.04 -14.25
CA GLY A 220 -20.82 6.47 -15.51
C GLY A 220 -21.89 7.29 -16.23
N ARG A 221 -22.27 8.47 -15.70
CA ARG A 221 -23.43 9.29 -16.11
C ARG A 221 -24.72 8.48 -16.31
N SER A 222 -24.90 7.41 -15.52
CA SER A 222 -26.03 6.48 -15.63
C SER A 222 -27.18 6.90 -14.72
N ALA A 223 -28.37 7.07 -15.28
CA ALA A 223 -29.57 7.37 -14.50
C ALA A 223 -29.90 6.29 -13.45
N GLY A 224 -30.40 6.72 -12.29
CA GLY A 224 -30.78 5.87 -11.17
C GLY A 224 -31.15 6.64 -9.90
N ALA A 225 -31.77 5.96 -8.94
CA ALA A 225 -32.07 6.50 -7.62
C ALA A 225 -31.58 5.52 -6.53
N PHE A 226 -30.88 6.06 -5.53
CA PHE A 226 -30.14 5.30 -4.52
C PHE A 226 -30.45 5.87 -3.13
N THR A 227 -30.58 5.00 -2.13
CA THR A 227 -30.72 5.41 -0.72
C THR A 227 -29.43 5.04 -0.01
N VAL A 228 -28.58 6.03 0.22
CA VAL A 228 -27.24 5.87 0.81
C VAL A 228 -27.35 6.11 2.32
N PRO A 229 -26.84 5.21 3.18
CA PRO A 229 -26.84 5.44 4.62
C PRO A 229 -25.85 6.53 5.00
N VAL A 230 -26.15 7.23 6.09
CA VAL A 230 -25.24 8.20 6.71
C VAL A 230 -24.40 7.47 7.75
N SER A 231 -23.08 7.56 7.60
CA SER A 231 -22.08 6.93 8.47
C SER A 231 -21.07 8.00 8.89
N HIS A 232 -20.75 8.10 10.18
CA HIS A 232 -19.85 9.16 10.69
C HIS A 232 -20.27 10.59 10.27
N GLY A 233 -21.58 10.86 10.23
CA GLY A 233 -22.15 12.16 9.85
C GLY A 233 -22.15 12.47 8.34
N VAL A 234 -21.77 11.52 7.48
CA VAL A 234 -21.73 11.71 6.02
C VAL A 234 -22.31 10.54 5.22
N ALA A 235 -22.94 10.84 4.08
CA ALA A 235 -23.24 9.85 3.04
C ALA A 235 -22.08 9.83 2.03
N CYS A 236 -21.43 8.68 1.89
CA CYS A 236 -20.18 8.56 1.12
C CYS A 236 -20.42 7.96 -0.27
N LEU A 237 -19.80 8.55 -1.29
CA LEU A 237 -19.73 8.06 -2.65
C LEU A 237 -18.25 7.83 -3.00
N PRO A 238 -17.70 6.61 -2.76
CA PRO A 238 -16.28 6.35 -2.92
C PRO A 238 -15.78 6.69 -4.33
N SER A 239 -14.59 7.28 -4.45
CA SER A 239 -14.04 7.87 -5.69
C SER A 239 -14.80 9.08 -6.28
N VAL A 240 -15.73 9.69 -5.54
CA VAL A 240 -16.51 10.87 -5.99
C VAL A 240 -16.56 11.97 -4.93
N GLY A 241 -17.01 11.68 -3.71
CA GLY A 241 -17.09 12.66 -2.63
C GLY A 241 -17.96 12.22 -1.45
N VAL A 242 -18.17 13.12 -0.51
CA VAL A 242 -19.02 12.91 0.67
C VAL A 242 -20.03 14.05 0.82
N LEU A 243 -21.26 13.70 1.20
CA LEU A 243 -22.29 14.65 1.56
C LEU A 243 -22.48 14.68 3.08
N THR A 244 -22.42 15.85 3.70
CA THR A 244 -22.94 16.09 5.05
C THR A 244 -24.40 16.55 4.91
N PRO A 245 -25.41 15.70 5.21
CA PRO A 245 -26.80 16.13 5.18
C PRO A 245 -27.12 17.08 6.35
N PRO A 246 -28.17 17.91 6.23
CA PRO A 246 -28.64 18.73 7.34
C PRO A 246 -29.39 17.87 8.38
N GLY A 247 -29.13 18.15 9.66
CA GLY A 247 -29.73 17.44 10.79
C GLY A 247 -29.32 15.96 10.89
N ASP A 248 -30.06 15.21 11.71
CA ASP A 248 -29.74 13.82 12.06
C ASP A 248 -30.30 12.80 11.03
N ALA A 249 -30.15 13.10 9.74
CA ALA A 249 -30.66 12.23 8.68
C ALA A 249 -29.92 10.88 8.66
N ASP A 250 -30.65 9.76 8.80
CA ASP A 250 -30.07 8.41 8.75
C ASP A 250 -29.69 7.95 7.34
N THR A 251 -30.37 8.51 6.32
CA THR A 251 -30.13 8.19 4.90
C THR A 251 -30.28 9.42 4.02
N VAL A 252 -29.61 9.39 2.87
CA VAL A 252 -29.68 10.38 1.80
C VAL A 252 -30.20 9.70 0.54
N ARG A 253 -31.22 10.29 -0.10
CA ARG A 253 -31.68 9.87 -1.42
C ARG A 253 -30.87 10.58 -2.50
N ILE A 254 -30.08 9.84 -3.27
CA ILE A 254 -29.32 10.37 -4.41
C ILE A 254 -30.05 9.98 -5.69
N VAL A 255 -30.30 10.95 -6.56
CA VAL A 255 -30.92 10.76 -7.87
C VAL A 255 -30.00 11.31 -8.96
N HIS A 256 -29.75 10.49 -9.97
CA HIS A 256 -29.08 10.86 -11.21
C HIS A 256 -30.10 10.71 -12.34
N ASP A 257 -30.37 11.76 -13.10
CA ASP A 257 -31.35 11.73 -14.21
C ASP A 257 -30.72 11.35 -15.57
N GLY A 258 -29.40 11.53 -15.69
CA GLY A 258 -28.60 11.33 -16.90
C GLY A 258 -27.66 12.51 -17.18
N ARG A 259 -27.95 13.67 -16.58
CA ARG A 259 -27.22 14.93 -16.73
C ARG A 259 -26.88 15.58 -15.39
N GLN A 260 -27.83 15.61 -14.45
CA GLN A 260 -27.69 16.20 -13.13
C GLN A 260 -27.75 15.14 -12.03
N VAL A 261 -27.15 15.48 -10.89
CA VAL A 261 -27.14 14.65 -9.68
C VAL A 261 -27.63 15.51 -8.53
N VAL A 262 -28.64 15.02 -7.83
CA VAL A 262 -29.21 15.69 -6.65
C VAL A 262 -29.26 14.72 -5.48
N ALA A 263 -28.95 15.23 -4.30
CA ALA A 263 -29.09 14.52 -3.04
C ALA A 263 -30.17 15.19 -2.19
N THR A 264 -31.10 14.41 -1.65
CA THR A 264 -32.20 14.89 -0.82
C THR A 264 -32.18 14.21 0.55
N ALA A 265 -32.19 15.02 1.60
CA ALA A 265 -32.27 14.61 3.01
C ALA A 265 -32.97 15.70 3.83
N GLY A 266 -33.85 15.33 4.76
CA GLY A 266 -34.56 16.28 5.64
C GLY A 266 -35.44 17.31 4.92
N GLY A 267 -35.83 17.07 3.67
CA GLY A 267 -36.53 18.04 2.80
C GLY A 267 -35.61 19.02 2.06
N THR A 268 -34.33 19.12 2.44
CA THR A 268 -33.31 19.87 1.70
C THR A 268 -32.84 19.07 0.50
N THR A 269 -32.59 19.75 -0.62
CA THR A 269 -31.97 19.18 -1.82
C THR A 269 -30.67 19.91 -2.14
N THR A 270 -29.58 19.15 -2.23
CA THR A 270 -28.23 19.62 -2.54
C THR A 270 -27.81 19.09 -3.93
N PRO A 271 -27.34 19.95 -4.85
CA PRO A 271 -26.75 19.49 -6.11
C PRO A 271 -25.39 18.83 -5.83
N ILE A 272 -25.11 17.71 -6.50
CA ILE A 272 -23.79 17.09 -6.54
C ILE A 272 -23.18 17.43 -7.92
N PRO A 273 -22.02 18.12 -7.99
CA PRO A 273 -21.35 18.42 -9.26
C PRO A 273 -21.04 17.15 -10.05
N ALA A 274 -21.72 16.97 -11.19
CA ALA A 274 -21.63 15.76 -12.01
C ALA A 274 -20.26 15.60 -12.70
N ASP A 275 -19.55 16.70 -12.92
CA ASP A 275 -18.22 16.72 -13.52
C ASP A 275 -17.08 16.51 -12.49
N GLY A 276 -17.43 16.46 -11.19
CA GLY A 276 -16.50 16.16 -10.09
C GLY A 276 -15.59 17.33 -9.68
N GLY A 277 -14.67 17.08 -8.76
CA GLY A 277 -13.60 18.00 -8.36
C GLY A 277 -14.00 19.19 -7.47
N GLU A 278 -15.21 19.72 -7.61
CA GLU A 278 -15.67 20.93 -6.93
C GLU A 278 -16.51 20.67 -5.66
N ASP A 279 -16.31 21.50 -4.64
CA ASP A 279 -17.12 21.52 -3.41
C ASP A 279 -18.38 22.36 -3.60
N ALA A 280 -19.45 22.01 -2.88
CA ALA A 280 -20.71 22.74 -2.86
C ALA A 280 -21.31 22.74 -1.44
N PRO A 281 -22.34 23.56 -1.12
CA PRO A 281 -22.92 23.58 0.23
C PRO A 281 -23.40 22.20 0.70
N GLY A 282 -22.75 21.66 1.74
CA GLY A 282 -22.98 20.31 2.27
C GLY A 282 -22.29 19.17 1.50
N TRP A 283 -21.62 19.44 0.37
CA TRP A 283 -20.92 18.46 -0.46
C TRP A 283 -19.42 18.72 -0.53
N ARG A 284 -18.61 17.70 -0.29
CA ARG A 284 -17.15 17.75 -0.43
C ARG A 284 -16.68 16.72 -1.45
N ALA A 285 -16.19 17.18 -2.59
CA ALA A 285 -15.65 16.32 -3.65
C ALA A 285 -14.28 15.74 -3.27
N LEU A 286 -13.96 14.57 -3.82
CA LEU A 286 -12.56 14.17 -3.98
C LEU A 286 -11.91 15.05 -5.06
N ARG A 287 -10.70 15.50 -4.78
CA ARG A 287 -9.90 16.33 -5.71
C ARG A 287 -9.02 15.44 -6.56
N THR A 288 -8.59 15.93 -7.73
CA THR A 288 -7.72 15.18 -8.65
C THR A 288 -6.40 15.90 -8.83
N LEU A 289 -5.31 15.27 -8.41
CA LEU A 289 -3.95 15.72 -8.65
C LEU A 289 -3.48 15.19 -10.01
N ARG A 290 -2.85 16.04 -10.82
CA ARG A 290 -2.30 15.67 -12.14
C ARG A 290 -0.84 16.10 -12.26
N ALA A 291 -0.03 15.27 -12.91
CA ALA A 291 1.29 15.70 -13.39
C ALA A 291 1.57 15.11 -14.79
N PRO A 292 1.92 15.96 -15.78
CA PRO A 292 2.07 15.55 -17.17
C PRO A 292 3.29 14.64 -17.36
N GLY A 293 3.16 13.66 -18.26
CA GLY A 293 4.31 12.93 -18.77
C GLY A 293 5.24 13.82 -19.62
N PRO A 294 6.46 13.36 -19.92
CA PRO A 294 7.39 14.06 -20.81
C PRO A 294 6.78 14.27 -22.21
N GLU A 295 7.29 15.27 -22.93
CA GLU A 295 6.77 15.64 -24.26
C GLU A 295 6.83 14.49 -25.29
N LYS A 296 6.01 14.62 -26.35
CA LYS A 296 5.74 13.59 -27.35
C LYS A 296 7.00 12.88 -27.86
N GLY A 297 7.09 11.58 -27.56
CA GLY A 297 8.17 10.71 -28.03
C GLY A 297 8.58 9.66 -26.99
N GLU A 298 8.35 9.93 -25.70
CA GLU A 298 8.69 9.01 -24.62
C GLU A 298 7.47 8.30 -24.03
N ALA A 299 7.53 6.97 -23.89
CA ALA A 299 6.42 6.12 -23.49
C ALA A 299 6.16 6.08 -21.96
N THR A 300 6.16 7.24 -21.29
CA THR A 300 5.80 7.37 -19.87
C THR A 300 4.52 8.21 -19.77
N PRO A 301 3.43 7.70 -19.15
CA PRO A 301 2.15 8.41 -19.11
C PRO A 301 2.15 9.60 -18.15
N GLU A 302 1.11 10.44 -18.25
CA GLU A 302 0.64 11.31 -17.16
C GLU A 302 0.33 10.46 -15.91
N ILE A 303 0.48 11.05 -14.72
CA ILE A 303 -0.10 10.50 -13.50
C ILE A 303 -1.34 11.31 -13.09
N GLU A 304 -2.43 10.59 -12.83
CA GLU A 304 -3.67 11.12 -12.26
C GLU A 304 -3.94 10.39 -10.93
N LEU A 305 -4.06 11.14 -9.83
CA LEU A 305 -4.35 10.60 -8.50
C LEU A 305 -5.56 11.30 -7.91
N LEU A 306 -6.49 10.55 -7.33
CA LEU A 306 -7.48 11.13 -6.44
C LEU A 306 -6.82 11.50 -5.11
N LEU A 307 -6.97 12.74 -4.66
CA LEU A 307 -6.70 13.14 -3.29
C LEU A 307 -7.95 12.81 -2.45
N ASP A 308 -7.85 11.78 -1.63
CA ASP A 308 -8.90 11.41 -0.68
C ASP A 308 -8.51 11.86 0.73
N ASP A 309 -9.13 12.95 1.17
CA ASP A 309 -9.01 13.53 2.51
C ASP A 309 -10.38 13.67 3.20
N VAL A 310 -11.40 12.97 2.71
CA VAL A 310 -12.79 13.10 3.18
C VAL A 310 -13.53 11.78 3.39
N ASP A 311 -13.18 10.68 2.70
CA ASP A 311 -13.87 9.40 2.94
C ASP A 311 -13.53 8.87 4.36
N PRO A 312 -14.51 8.53 5.22
CA PRO A 312 -14.26 7.92 6.53
C PRO A 312 -13.56 6.56 6.48
N PHE A 313 -13.45 5.96 5.30
CA PHE A 313 -12.75 4.70 5.01
C PHE A 313 -11.54 4.89 4.06
N ARG A 314 -11.04 6.12 3.87
CA ARG A 314 -9.89 6.44 2.98
C ARG A 314 -8.60 5.69 3.29
N PHE A 315 -8.37 5.39 4.57
CA PHE A 315 -7.22 4.64 5.07
C PHE A 315 -7.53 4.11 6.49
N PRO A 316 -6.83 3.07 7.01
CA PRO A 316 -7.00 2.65 8.40
C PRO A 316 -6.60 3.76 9.38
N GLY A 317 -7.38 3.94 10.45
CA GLY A 317 -7.05 4.84 11.55
C GLY A 317 -5.80 4.40 12.33
N ALA A 318 -5.25 5.28 13.16
CA ALA A 318 -4.05 4.94 13.92
C ALA A 318 -4.37 4.00 15.11
N ALA A 319 -3.61 2.91 15.21
CA ALA A 319 -3.70 1.91 16.30
C ALA A 319 -3.43 2.47 17.72
N SER A 320 -3.17 3.76 17.88
CA SER A 320 -2.88 4.44 19.15
C SER A 320 -4.02 5.36 19.63
N GLY A 321 -5.24 5.22 19.09
CA GLY A 321 -6.43 5.88 19.63
C GLY A 321 -6.75 7.27 19.08
N GLY A 322 -6.23 7.62 17.90
CA GLY A 322 -6.61 8.82 17.15
C GLY A 322 -6.79 8.49 15.67
N ASP A 323 -7.41 9.38 14.89
CA ASP A 323 -7.65 9.10 13.46
C ASP A 323 -6.33 8.95 12.69
N GLY A 324 -5.38 9.87 12.93
CA GLY A 324 -4.03 9.85 12.35
C GLY A 324 -3.98 10.10 10.84
N ARG A 325 -5.15 10.34 10.25
CA ARG A 325 -5.41 10.82 8.89
C ARG A 325 -5.67 12.31 9.01
N ALA A 326 -5.10 13.10 8.10
CA ALA A 326 -5.30 14.54 8.14
C ALA A 326 -6.76 14.93 7.88
N GLU A 327 -7.13 16.11 8.39
CA GLU A 327 -8.33 16.82 7.96
C GLU A 327 -8.24 17.24 6.48
N ARG A 328 -9.35 17.77 5.93
CA ARG A 328 -9.40 18.20 4.53
C ARG A 328 -8.37 19.30 4.27
N LEU A 329 -7.47 19.06 3.30
CA LEU A 329 -6.37 19.98 3.01
C LEU A 329 -6.88 21.34 2.50
N SER A 330 -6.24 22.42 2.92
CA SER A 330 -6.50 23.75 2.37
C SER A 330 -6.15 23.84 0.88
N ALA A 331 -6.73 24.80 0.16
CA ALA A 331 -6.42 25.00 -1.26
C ALA A 331 -4.91 25.26 -1.50
N ALA A 332 -4.26 26.02 -0.62
CA ALA A 332 -2.82 26.27 -0.68
C ALA A 332 -1.98 24.99 -0.45
N ALA A 333 -2.39 24.11 0.47
CA ALA A 333 -1.70 22.84 0.70
C ALA A 333 -1.86 21.87 -0.49
N VAL A 334 -2.99 21.91 -1.19
CA VAL A 334 -3.19 21.14 -2.42
C VAL A 334 -2.35 21.69 -3.58
N ALA A 335 -2.34 23.00 -3.81
CA ALA A 335 -1.51 23.60 -4.86
C ALA A 335 -0.01 23.30 -4.68
N GLU A 336 0.48 23.30 -3.43
CA GLU A 336 1.87 22.92 -3.12
C GLU A 336 2.13 21.42 -3.33
N LEU A 337 1.15 20.56 -3.03
CA LEU A 337 1.22 19.13 -3.31
C LEU A 337 1.21 18.86 -4.83
N GLU A 338 0.43 19.59 -5.62
CA GLU A 338 0.40 19.50 -7.08
C GLU A 338 1.75 19.92 -7.69
N ARG A 339 2.32 21.05 -7.25
CA ARG A 339 3.66 21.49 -7.65
C ARG A 339 4.73 20.44 -7.33
N THR A 340 4.69 19.89 -6.11
CA THR A 340 5.63 18.86 -5.67
C THR A 340 5.45 17.55 -6.43
N LEU A 341 4.21 17.17 -6.76
CA LEU A 341 3.90 16.00 -7.59
C LEU A 341 4.40 16.19 -9.03
N ALA A 342 4.30 17.39 -9.60
CA ALA A 342 4.83 17.69 -10.93
C ALA A 342 6.36 17.52 -11.00
N GLU A 343 7.09 18.10 -10.06
CA GLU A 343 8.56 17.95 -9.96
C GLU A 343 8.96 16.49 -9.68
N THR A 344 8.20 15.78 -8.85
CA THR A 344 8.36 14.35 -8.58
C THR A 344 8.16 13.50 -9.84
N TRP A 345 7.13 13.80 -10.62
CA TRP A 345 6.78 13.02 -11.80
C TRP A 345 7.73 13.28 -12.97
N ASP A 346 8.25 14.50 -13.11
CA ASP A 346 9.32 14.80 -14.06
C ASP A 346 10.58 14.00 -13.75
N LEU A 347 11.02 13.99 -12.48
CA LEU A 347 12.15 13.20 -12.01
C LEU A 347 11.95 11.70 -12.29
N LEU A 348 10.79 11.14 -11.91
CA LEU A 348 10.48 9.73 -12.11
C LEU A 348 10.38 9.39 -13.60
N SER A 349 9.74 10.23 -14.41
CA SER A 349 9.48 9.94 -15.82
C SER A 349 10.71 10.08 -16.70
N ARG A 350 11.60 11.04 -16.42
CA ARG A 350 12.88 11.14 -17.15
C ARG A 350 13.85 10.05 -16.74
N HIS A 351 14.03 9.84 -15.43
CA HIS A 351 15.19 9.10 -14.91
C HIS A 351 14.88 7.71 -14.35
N HIS A 352 13.63 7.44 -13.96
CA HIS A 352 13.18 6.20 -13.29
C HIS A 352 11.96 5.57 -14.00
N ARG A 353 11.93 5.61 -15.34
CA ARG A 353 10.79 5.23 -16.22
C ARG A 353 10.02 3.98 -15.82
N SER A 354 10.69 2.93 -15.34
CA SER A 354 10.01 1.72 -14.86
C SER A 354 9.13 1.97 -13.63
N SER A 355 9.65 2.73 -12.67
CA SER A 355 8.93 3.13 -11.47
C SER A 355 7.74 4.03 -11.81
N ALA A 356 7.90 4.95 -12.77
CA ALA A 356 6.79 5.77 -13.25
C ALA A 356 5.66 4.89 -13.83
N ARG A 357 5.96 3.95 -14.73
CA ARG A 357 4.93 3.03 -15.26
C ARG A 357 4.26 2.16 -14.19
N GLU A 358 5.03 1.68 -13.22
CA GLU A 358 4.49 0.93 -12.07
C GLU A 358 3.55 1.80 -11.24
N LEU A 359 3.92 3.05 -10.96
CA LEU A 359 3.10 4.00 -10.21
C LEU A 359 1.80 4.34 -10.94
N SER A 360 1.87 4.76 -12.20
CA SER A 360 0.69 5.11 -13.01
C SER A 360 -0.29 3.93 -13.21
N GLY A 361 0.21 2.70 -13.14
CA GLY A 361 -0.59 1.49 -13.30
C GLY A 361 -1.11 0.88 -11.99
N MET A 362 -0.55 1.25 -10.84
CA MET A 362 -0.85 0.61 -9.54
C MET A 362 -1.31 1.55 -8.43
N VAL A 363 -1.11 2.86 -8.56
CA VAL A 363 -1.54 3.87 -7.57
C VAL A 363 -2.61 4.76 -8.22
N SER A 364 -3.71 4.96 -7.50
CA SER A 364 -4.88 5.73 -7.97
C SER A 364 -5.35 6.79 -6.97
N THR A 365 -4.81 6.76 -5.75
CA THR A 365 -5.28 7.61 -4.65
C THR A 365 -4.12 7.95 -3.72
N LEU A 366 -4.06 9.21 -3.30
CA LEU A 366 -3.19 9.71 -2.24
C LEU A 366 -4.06 10.13 -1.06
N THR A 367 -3.69 9.68 0.15
CA THR A 367 -4.40 10.04 1.40
C THR A 367 -3.45 10.79 2.34
N PRO A 368 -3.76 12.01 2.77
CA PRO A 368 -2.90 12.74 3.69
C PRO A 368 -3.00 12.19 5.13
N LEU A 369 -1.85 12.13 5.80
CA LEU A 369 -1.68 11.70 7.19
C LEU A 369 -1.13 12.83 8.05
N ASP A 370 -1.41 12.79 9.35
CA ASP A 370 -0.81 13.74 10.30
C ASP A 370 0.69 13.50 10.48
N ALA A 371 1.48 14.57 10.44
CA ALA A 371 2.91 14.56 10.77
C ALA A 371 3.11 14.46 12.31
N ALA A 372 2.78 13.31 12.88
CA ALA A 372 2.88 13.06 14.32
C ALA A 372 4.32 13.27 14.83
N GLY A 373 4.52 14.33 15.62
CA GLY A 373 5.84 14.72 16.13
C GLY A 373 6.78 15.32 15.07
N GLY A 374 6.26 15.84 13.96
CA GLY A 374 7.05 16.46 12.88
C GLY A 374 7.84 15.48 11.99
N ALA A 375 7.85 14.19 12.32
CA ALA A 375 8.51 13.17 11.51
C ALA A 375 7.69 12.83 10.25
N PHE A 376 8.37 12.73 9.11
CA PHE A 376 7.75 12.25 7.88
C PHE A 376 7.26 10.80 8.02
N ARG A 377 6.03 10.54 7.57
CA ARG A 377 5.35 9.24 7.63
C ARG A 377 4.78 8.90 6.26
N SER A 378 4.93 7.65 5.84
CA SER A 378 4.12 7.04 4.79
C SER A 378 3.65 5.64 5.21
N ALA A 379 2.61 5.16 4.54
CA ALA A 379 2.09 3.80 4.71
C ALA A 379 1.28 3.33 3.50
N THR A 380 1.36 2.02 3.24
CA THR A 380 0.44 1.26 2.38
C THR A 380 -0.37 0.28 3.22
N SER A 381 -1.64 0.08 2.86
CA SER A 381 -2.49 -0.96 3.45
C SER A 381 -2.87 -2.02 2.41
N ARG A 382 -2.75 -3.30 2.75
CA ARG A 382 -3.26 -4.43 1.93
C ARG A 382 -4.78 -4.37 1.71
N GLU A 383 -5.48 -3.62 2.55
CA GLU A 383 -6.93 -3.44 2.48
C GLU A 383 -7.32 -2.35 1.49
N HIS A 384 -6.44 -1.35 1.32
CA HIS A 384 -6.63 -0.16 0.51
C HIS A 384 -5.67 -0.19 -0.69
N HIS A 385 -5.71 -1.28 -1.47
CA HIS A 385 -4.84 -1.44 -2.64
C HIS A 385 -5.06 -0.29 -3.63
N GLY A 386 -3.97 0.38 -4.04
CA GLY A 386 -4.01 1.56 -4.90
C GLY A 386 -4.02 2.90 -4.17
N CYS A 387 -4.04 2.90 -2.82
CA CYS A 387 -3.79 4.07 -1.98
C CYS A 387 -2.33 4.09 -1.52
N VAL A 388 -1.70 5.26 -1.61
CA VAL A 388 -0.52 5.62 -0.81
C VAL A 388 -0.93 6.69 0.20
N ALA A 389 -0.68 6.45 1.48
CA ALA A 389 -0.94 7.44 2.52
C ALA A 389 0.38 8.06 3.00
N LEU A 390 0.46 9.40 3.13
CA LEU A 390 1.67 10.10 3.56
C LEU A 390 1.39 11.44 4.25
N SER A 391 2.32 11.88 5.10
CA SER A 391 2.30 13.21 5.73
C SER A 391 2.96 14.28 4.86
N LEU A 392 2.50 15.53 4.97
CA LEU A 392 3.08 16.70 4.29
C LEU A 392 3.83 17.59 5.30
N PRO A 393 4.79 18.43 4.87
CA PRO A 393 5.32 18.56 3.50
C PRO A 393 6.33 17.45 3.13
N VAL A 394 6.69 17.40 1.86
CA VAL A 394 7.69 16.49 1.27
C VAL A 394 8.47 17.25 0.19
N ASP A 395 9.78 17.01 0.05
CA ASP A 395 10.50 17.44 -1.15
C ASP A 395 10.26 16.46 -2.33
N PRO A 396 10.46 16.86 -3.59
CA PRO A 396 10.18 16.00 -4.75
C PRO A 396 10.98 14.69 -4.79
N THR A 397 12.22 14.68 -4.27
CA THR A 397 13.05 13.47 -4.23
C THR A 397 12.60 12.53 -3.11
N GLN A 398 12.22 13.09 -1.96
CA GLN A 398 11.60 12.35 -0.86
C GLN A 398 10.25 11.76 -1.27
N LEU A 399 9.40 12.51 -1.98
CA LEU A 399 8.14 12.00 -2.51
C LEU A 399 8.38 10.91 -3.57
N ALA A 400 9.34 11.10 -4.49
CA ALA A 400 9.70 10.10 -5.49
C ALA A 400 10.12 8.77 -4.86
N VAL A 401 11.06 8.78 -3.90
CA VAL A 401 11.53 7.54 -3.24
C VAL A 401 10.45 6.92 -2.34
N THR A 402 9.59 7.73 -1.74
CA THR A 402 8.42 7.25 -0.97
C THR A 402 7.43 6.52 -1.86
N LEU A 403 7.01 7.12 -2.99
CA LEU A 403 6.11 6.48 -3.93
C LEU A 403 6.68 5.15 -4.44
N VAL A 404 7.99 5.12 -4.76
CA VAL A 404 8.71 3.89 -5.12
C VAL A 404 8.73 2.85 -3.99
N HIS A 405 8.82 3.26 -2.73
CA HIS A 405 8.75 2.34 -1.58
C HIS A 405 7.35 1.73 -1.44
N GLU A 406 6.33 2.59 -1.43
CA GLU A 406 4.95 2.20 -1.14
C GLU A 406 4.31 1.38 -2.26
N VAL A 407 4.62 1.66 -3.53
CA VAL A 407 4.15 0.83 -4.66
C VAL A 407 4.69 -0.61 -4.59
N GLN A 408 5.90 -0.82 -4.05
CA GLN A 408 6.44 -2.17 -3.85
C GLN A 408 5.70 -2.91 -2.74
N HIS A 409 5.31 -2.23 -1.65
CA HIS A 409 4.42 -2.80 -0.63
C HIS A 409 3.05 -3.18 -1.22
N GLY A 410 2.43 -2.30 -2.00
CA GLY A 410 1.13 -2.54 -2.64
C GLY A 410 1.17 -3.69 -3.66
N LYS A 411 2.26 -3.77 -4.43
CA LYS A 411 2.53 -4.84 -5.40
C LYS A 411 2.74 -6.20 -4.74
N LEU A 412 3.59 -6.29 -3.72
CA LEU A 412 3.77 -7.55 -2.98
C LEU A 412 2.47 -7.99 -2.30
N ALA A 413 1.72 -7.06 -1.71
CA ALA A 413 0.42 -7.36 -1.10
C ALA A 413 -0.55 -8.02 -2.11
N ALA A 414 -0.66 -7.46 -3.32
CA ALA A 414 -1.48 -8.04 -4.38
C ALA A 414 -0.97 -9.41 -4.87
N VAL A 415 0.37 -9.62 -4.93
CA VAL A 415 0.93 -10.97 -5.18
C VAL A 415 0.55 -11.96 -4.08
N THR A 416 0.53 -11.55 -2.80
CA THR A 416 0.10 -12.42 -1.68
C THR A 416 -1.41 -12.66 -1.60
N ASP A 417 -2.23 -11.81 -2.25
CA ASP A 417 -3.67 -12.06 -2.46
C ASP A 417 -3.89 -13.05 -3.61
N ALA A 418 -3.01 -13.06 -4.60
CA ALA A 418 -3.13 -13.88 -5.82
C ALA A 418 -2.55 -15.30 -5.69
N VAL A 419 -1.41 -15.45 -4.99
CA VAL A 419 -0.75 -16.76 -4.81
C VAL A 419 -0.31 -16.97 -3.37
N ARG A 420 -0.20 -18.24 -2.98
CA ARG A 420 0.32 -18.63 -1.66
C ARG A 420 1.84 -18.43 -1.58
N LEU A 421 2.26 -17.17 -1.43
CA LEU A 421 3.66 -16.77 -1.37
C LEU A 421 4.29 -16.93 0.02
N LEU A 422 3.51 -16.88 1.09
CA LEU A 422 4.04 -16.93 2.46
C LEU A 422 4.12 -18.39 2.99
N PRO A 423 5.17 -18.75 3.75
CA PRO A 423 5.21 -19.99 4.50
C PRO A 423 4.11 -20.01 5.57
N ARG A 424 3.91 -21.17 6.22
CA ARG A 424 3.14 -21.20 7.47
C ARG A 424 3.94 -20.51 8.55
N GLU A 425 3.28 -19.68 9.36
CA GLU A 425 3.93 -19.05 10.51
C GLU A 425 4.39 -20.12 11.52
N ASP A 426 5.62 -19.97 12.00
CA ASP A 426 6.27 -20.85 12.96
C ASP A 426 6.80 -20.09 14.20
N GLY A 427 6.44 -18.80 14.32
CA GLY A 427 6.88 -17.91 15.39
C GLY A 427 8.31 -17.39 15.27
N ARG A 428 9.06 -17.74 14.21
CA ARG A 428 10.42 -17.21 14.02
C ARG A 428 10.39 -15.70 13.75
N LEU A 429 11.24 -14.98 14.48
CA LEU A 429 11.45 -13.54 14.34
C LEU A 429 12.85 -13.26 13.78
N TYR A 430 12.94 -12.20 12.99
CA TYR A 430 14.10 -11.84 12.19
C TYR A 430 14.55 -10.40 12.47
N TYR A 431 15.84 -10.12 12.25
CA TYR A 431 16.40 -8.78 12.29
C TYR A 431 15.98 -8.00 11.03
N ALA A 432 15.43 -6.81 11.21
CA ALA A 432 15.10 -5.90 10.13
C ALA A 432 16.03 -4.67 10.18
N PRO A 433 17.01 -4.52 9.26
CA PRO A 433 17.96 -3.39 9.23
C PRO A 433 17.37 -1.96 9.18
N TRP A 434 16.05 -1.83 9.11
CA TRP A 434 15.29 -0.60 8.97
C TRP A 434 14.34 -0.31 10.14
N ARG A 435 14.15 -1.24 11.10
CA ARG A 435 13.23 -1.06 12.24
C ARG A 435 13.79 -1.67 13.54
N PRO A 436 13.46 -1.06 14.70
CA PRO A 436 14.00 -1.48 15.99
C PRO A 436 13.40 -2.79 16.54
N ASP A 437 12.19 -3.18 16.10
CA ASP A 437 11.54 -4.43 16.52
C ASP A 437 11.86 -5.63 15.60
N PRO A 438 11.88 -6.87 16.14
CA PRO A 438 12.01 -8.08 15.34
C PRO A 438 10.77 -8.30 14.47
N ARG A 439 10.94 -8.85 13.27
CA ARG A 439 9.84 -9.03 12.31
C ARG A 439 9.55 -10.51 12.05
N PRO A 440 8.27 -10.93 11.89
CA PRO A 440 7.96 -12.24 11.34
C PRO A 440 8.38 -12.32 9.86
N PHE A 441 8.48 -13.53 9.29
CA PHE A 441 8.92 -13.74 7.90
C PHE A 441 8.21 -12.84 6.89
N ALA A 442 6.88 -12.70 7.00
CA ALA A 442 6.11 -11.82 6.11
C ALA A 442 6.53 -10.34 6.23
N GLY A 443 6.78 -9.85 7.45
CA GLY A 443 7.26 -8.50 7.69
C GLY A 443 8.68 -8.26 7.18
N LEU A 444 9.56 -9.25 7.27
CA LEU A 444 10.90 -9.20 6.68
C LEU A 444 10.83 -9.19 5.14
N LEU A 445 10.01 -10.06 4.53
CA LEU A 445 9.83 -10.13 3.09
C LEU A 445 9.30 -8.81 2.53
N HIS A 446 8.28 -8.22 3.17
CA HIS A 446 7.73 -6.92 2.78
C HIS A 446 8.77 -5.79 2.82
N GLY A 447 9.55 -5.69 3.90
CA GLY A 447 10.62 -4.69 4.00
C GLY A 447 11.73 -4.91 2.97
N THR A 448 12.21 -6.15 2.84
CA THR A 448 13.27 -6.51 1.87
C THR A 448 12.87 -6.17 0.44
N TYR A 449 11.60 -6.43 0.07
CA TYR A 449 11.08 -6.13 -1.26
C TYR A 449 10.93 -4.62 -1.52
N ALA A 450 10.42 -3.85 -0.55
CA ALA A 450 10.30 -2.40 -0.71
C ALA A 450 11.67 -1.70 -0.76
N PHE A 451 12.60 -2.07 0.12
CA PHE A 451 13.95 -1.52 0.10
C PHE A 451 14.79 -1.98 -1.10
N LEU A 452 14.44 -3.09 -1.78
CA LEU A 452 15.00 -3.40 -3.11
C LEU A 452 14.59 -2.33 -4.14
N GLY A 453 13.34 -1.84 -4.10
CA GLY A 453 12.88 -0.71 -4.91
C GLY A 453 13.59 0.59 -4.58
N VAL A 454 13.73 0.91 -3.29
CA VAL A 454 14.51 2.09 -2.82
C VAL A 454 15.98 2.01 -3.24
N GLY A 455 16.60 0.83 -3.12
CA GLY A 455 17.96 0.57 -3.59
C GLY A 455 18.10 0.81 -5.10
N ARG A 456 17.13 0.38 -5.91
CA ARG A 456 17.08 0.66 -7.36
C ARG A 456 16.99 2.16 -7.67
N PHE A 457 16.17 2.89 -6.92
CA PHE A 457 16.06 4.34 -7.08
C PHE A 457 17.41 5.02 -6.82
N TRP A 458 18.02 4.78 -5.65
CA TRP A 458 19.31 5.41 -5.30
C TRP A 458 20.47 4.95 -6.19
N ARG A 459 20.46 3.70 -6.68
CA ARG A 459 21.42 3.18 -7.66
C ARG A 459 21.53 4.08 -8.90
N ARG A 460 20.40 4.65 -9.33
CA ARG A 460 20.29 5.59 -10.46
C ARG A 460 20.47 7.05 -10.02
N GLN A 461 19.78 7.46 -8.96
CA GLN A 461 19.74 8.85 -8.49
C GLN A 461 21.13 9.39 -8.10
N ARG A 462 22.00 8.53 -7.52
CA ARG A 462 23.37 8.89 -7.12
C ARG A 462 24.24 9.50 -8.22
N TRP A 463 23.93 9.23 -9.48
CA TRP A 463 24.63 9.76 -10.66
C TRP A 463 24.00 11.03 -11.26
N LEU A 464 22.89 11.51 -10.68
CA LEU A 464 22.18 12.72 -11.11
C LEU A 464 22.40 13.88 -10.12
N GLU A 465 22.55 13.54 -8.84
CA GLU A 465 22.88 14.50 -7.79
C GLU A 465 24.29 15.09 -7.93
N ARG A 466 24.50 16.26 -7.32
CA ARG A 466 25.79 16.98 -7.31
C ARG A 466 26.14 17.47 -5.91
N GLY A 467 27.42 17.70 -5.64
CA GLY A 467 27.92 18.16 -4.34
C GLY A 467 27.51 17.24 -3.18
N GLU A 468 27.09 17.83 -2.06
CA GLU A 468 26.67 17.09 -0.86
C GLU A 468 25.49 16.12 -1.10
N ARG A 469 24.63 16.40 -2.10
CA ARG A 469 23.53 15.50 -2.46
C ARG A 469 24.04 14.23 -3.15
N ALA A 470 25.15 14.31 -3.89
CA ALA A 470 25.78 13.12 -4.47
C ALA A 470 26.32 12.19 -3.38
N LEU A 471 27.02 12.75 -2.37
CA LEU A 471 27.48 11.98 -1.21
C LEU A 471 26.31 11.32 -0.48
N ALA A 472 25.21 12.06 -0.25
CA ALA A 472 24.00 11.53 0.38
C ALA A 472 23.37 10.38 -0.42
N ALA A 473 23.21 10.54 -1.74
CA ALA A 473 22.62 9.53 -2.60
C ALA A 473 23.50 8.27 -2.74
N HIS A 474 24.83 8.41 -2.71
CA HIS A 474 25.75 7.28 -2.64
C HIS A 474 25.68 6.55 -1.29
N LEU A 475 25.51 7.26 -0.17
CA LEU A 475 25.30 6.69 1.16
C LEU A 475 23.99 5.90 1.20
N GLU A 476 22.88 6.50 0.76
CA GLU A 476 21.57 5.83 0.72
C GLU A 476 21.61 4.57 -0.15
N TYR A 477 22.24 4.62 -1.34
CA TYR A 477 22.43 3.42 -2.17
C TYR A 477 23.17 2.30 -1.43
N ALA A 478 24.31 2.61 -0.80
CA ALA A 478 25.10 1.63 -0.07
C ALA A 478 24.32 1.05 1.12
N HIS A 479 23.70 1.91 1.91
CA HIS A 479 22.90 1.52 3.07
C HIS A 479 21.75 0.57 2.69
N TRP A 480 20.96 0.92 1.65
CA TRP A 480 19.83 0.08 1.25
C TRP A 480 20.23 -1.20 0.54
N ARG A 481 21.29 -1.19 -0.27
CA ARG A 481 21.85 -2.41 -0.88
C ARG A 481 22.25 -3.43 0.20
N ASP A 482 22.97 -2.97 1.22
CA ASP A 482 23.51 -3.84 2.27
C ASP A 482 22.44 -4.24 3.30
N ALA A 483 21.43 -3.40 3.52
CA ALA A 483 20.22 -3.75 4.28
C ALA A 483 19.40 -4.86 3.59
N VAL A 484 19.13 -4.73 2.29
CA VAL A 484 18.37 -5.72 1.51
C VAL A 484 19.11 -7.06 1.44
N ARG A 485 20.44 -7.03 1.30
CA ARG A 485 21.32 -8.21 1.38
C ARG A 485 21.05 -9.05 2.63
N LEU A 486 21.04 -8.43 3.80
CA LEU A 486 20.81 -9.10 5.08
C LEU A 486 19.36 -9.59 5.25
N GLY A 487 18.39 -8.89 4.64
CA GLY A 487 17.03 -9.39 4.49
C GLY A 487 17.01 -10.70 3.68
N LEU A 488 17.67 -10.74 2.52
CA LEU A 488 17.71 -11.91 1.64
C LEU A 488 18.47 -13.11 2.24
N VAL A 489 19.58 -12.89 2.95
CA VAL A 489 20.29 -13.97 3.68
C VAL A 489 19.36 -14.62 4.71
N GLN A 490 18.65 -13.82 5.51
CA GLN A 490 17.69 -14.33 6.50
C GLN A 490 16.50 -15.05 5.86
N LEU A 491 15.90 -14.48 4.81
CA LEU A 491 14.80 -15.11 4.07
C LEU A 491 15.25 -16.44 3.45
N GLY A 492 16.46 -16.49 2.87
CA GLY A 492 17.05 -17.70 2.28
C GLY A 492 17.41 -18.78 3.29
N SER A 493 17.71 -18.41 4.55
CA SER A 493 18.02 -19.37 5.61
C SER A 493 16.81 -20.16 6.14
N HIS A 494 15.60 -19.85 5.68
CA HIS A 494 14.38 -20.54 6.10
C HIS A 494 14.26 -21.93 5.42
N ASP A 495 14.45 -22.97 6.22
CA ASP A 495 14.39 -24.41 5.85
C ASP A 495 13.09 -24.88 5.14
N ARG A 496 11.93 -24.30 5.48
CA ARG A 496 10.60 -24.79 5.05
C ARG A 496 9.81 -23.83 4.15
N LEU A 497 10.43 -23.32 3.09
CA LEU A 497 9.79 -22.40 2.14
C LEU A 497 8.94 -23.08 1.06
N PRO A 498 7.75 -22.56 0.72
CA PRO A 498 7.05 -22.90 -0.52
C PRO A 498 7.88 -22.61 -1.77
N ALA A 499 7.71 -23.41 -2.83
CA ALA A 499 8.48 -23.29 -4.07
C ALA A 499 8.38 -21.90 -4.74
N LEU A 500 7.19 -21.28 -4.70
CA LEU A 500 7.00 -19.91 -5.19
C LEU A 500 7.78 -18.88 -4.35
N THR A 501 7.86 -19.06 -3.04
CA THR A 501 8.66 -18.19 -2.14
C THR A 501 10.15 -18.30 -2.46
N VAL A 502 10.66 -19.53 -2.67
CA VAL A 502 12.06 -19.76 -3.07
C VAL A 502 12.35 -19.08 -4.43
N ARG A 503 11.45 -19.22 -5.40
CA ARG A 503 11.57 -18.55 -6.71
C ARG A 503 11.57 -17.03 -6.56
N PHE A 504 10.68 -16.49 -5.71
CA PHE A 504 10.55 -15.04 -5.48
C PHE A 504 11.78 -14.44 -4.80
N VAL A 505 12.27 -15.06 -3.71
CA VAL A 505 13.50 -14.65 -3.01
C VAL A 505 14.73 -14.76 -3.92
N ARG A 506 14.81 -15.80 -4.76
CA ARG A 506 15.86 -15.94 -5.77
C ARG A 506 15.80 -14.85 -6.83
N GLY A 507 14.61 -14.38 -7.23
CA GLY A 507 14.43 -13.25 -8.14
C GLY A 507 15.05 -11.97 -7.58
N MET A 508 14.70 -11.61 -6.34
CA MET A 508 15.28 -10.45 -5.64
C MET A 508 16.81 -10.56 -5.51
N ARG A 509 17.31 -11.76 -5.16
CA ARG A 509 18.75 -12.02 -4.99
C ARG A 509 19.54 -11.85 -6.28
N ARG A 510 19.08 -12.41 -7.41
CA ARG A 510 19.72 -12.20 -8.73
C ARG A 510 19.85 -10.73 -9.10
N VAL A 511 18.87 -9.90 -8.72
CA VAL A 511 18.90 -8.45 -8.96
C VAL A 511 19.94 -7.78 -8.06
N LEU A 512 19.97 -8.13 -6.77
CA LEU A 512 20.93 -7.55 -5.83
C LEU A 512 22.38 -7.96 -6.11
N ASP A 513 22.62 -9.21 -6.51
CA ASP A 513 23.96 -9.72 -6.82
C ASP A 513 24.64 -8.90 -7.94
N GLN A 514 23.85 -8.36 -8.90
CA GLN A 514 24.35 -7.45 -9.94
C GLN A 514 24.80 -6.09 -9.37
N TRP A 515 24.22 -5.66 -8.25
CA TRP A 515 24.48 -4.36 -7.60
C TRP A 515 25.63 -4.42 -6.60
N CYS A 516 25.92 -5.59 -6.03
CA CYS A 516 27.02 -5.80 -5.07
C CYS A 516 28.40 -5.47 -5.67
N ALA A 517 28.59 -5.68 -6.97
CA ALA A 517 29.83 -5.35 -7.67
C ALA A 517 30.00 -3.85 -7.99
N GLU A 518 28.96 -3.01 -7.80
CA GLU A 518 29.03 -1.60 -8.17
C GLU A 518 29.79 -0.77 -7.12
N PRO A 519 30.73 0.10 -7.56
CA PRO A 519 31.53 0.91 -6.65
C PRO A 519 30.68 1.95 -5.92
N VAL A 520 31.15 2.28 -4.72
CA VAL A 520 30.66 3.37 -3.86
C VAL A 520 31.89 4.15 -3.38
N PRO A 521 31.90 5.50 -3.44
CA PRO A 521 33.00 6.30 -2.91
C PRO A 521 33.27 5.98 -1.44
N GLY A 522 34.55 5.88 -1.06
CA GLY A 522 34.98 5.51 0.29
C GLY A 522 34.25 6.24 1.43
N PRO A 523 34.11 7.59 1.38
CA PRO A 523 33.36 8.33 2.41
C PRO A 523 31.89 7.92 2.54
N ALA A 524 31.19 7.66 1.43
CA ALA A 524 29.80 7.19 1.46
C ALA A 524 29.68 5.76 2.01
N ALA A 525 30.63 4.88 1.66
CA ALA A 525 30.66 3.52 2.17
C ALA A 525 30.94 3.47 3.68
N ALA A 526 31.86 4.31 4.18
CA ALA A 526 32.15 4.43 5.61
C ALA A 526 30.93 4.90 6.41
N LEU A 527 30.27 5.98 5.97
CA LEU A 527 29.06 6.51 6.63
C LEU A 527 27.88 5.51 6.58
N ALA A 528 27.73 4.76 5.50
CA ALA A 528 26.70 3.72 5.39
C ALA A 528 26.96 2.56 6.38
N ALA A 529 28.23 2.15 6.53
CA ALA A 529 28.64 1.12 7.49
C ALA A 529 28.48 1.59 8.94
N GLU A 530 28.82 2.84 9.26
CA GLU A 530 28.59 3.46 10.57
C GLU A 530 27.10 3.47 10.94
N ARG A 531 26.24 4.02 10.06
CA ARG A 531 24.78 4.03 10.23
C ARG A 531 24.22 2.63 10.44
N PHE A 532 24.73 1.65 9.69
CA PHE A 532 24.30 0.26 9.80
C PHE A 532 24.72 -0.37 11.15
N ASN A 533 25.98 -0.21 11.56
CA ASN A 533 26.49 -0.73 12.82
C ASN A 533 25.77 -0.11 14.02
N ALA A 534 25.57 1.21 14.02
CA ALA A 534 24.84 1.90 15.08
C ALA A 534 23.37 1.44 15.19
N HIS A 535 22.70 1.11 14.07
CA HIS A 535 21.38 0.48 14.11
C HIS A 535 21.43 -0.95 14.67
N ARG A 536 22.40 -1.76 14.21
CA ARG A 536 22.60 -3.15 14.63
C ARG A 536 22.88 -3.26 16.13
N GLU A 537 23.72 -2.39 16.68
CA GLU A 537 24.06 -2.35 18.11
C GLU A 537 22.84 -1.99 18.96
N ARG A 538 22.10 -0.93 18.61
CA ARG A 538 20.84 -0.58 19.29
C ARG A 538 19.82 -1.71 19.22
N TRP A 539 19.71 -2.40 18.08
CA TRP A 539 18.81 -3.54 17.93
C TRP A 539 19.22 -4.72 18.82
N ILE A 540 20.52 -5.05 18.87
CA ILE A 540 21.04 -6.14 19.73
C ILE A 540 20.84 -5.82 21.21
N ALA A 541 21.08 -4.57 21.62
CA ALA A 541 20.84 -4.13 23.00
C ALA A 541 19.36 -4.26 23.41
N ALA A 542 18.42 -3.99 22.49
CA ALA A 542 16.99 -4.06 22.75
C ALA A 542 16.37 -5.48 22.61
N ASN A 543 16.95 -6.35 21.77
CA ASN A 543 16.31 -7.60 21.35
C ASN A 543 17.16 -8.87 21.55
N GLY A 544 18.41 -8.74 21.98
CA GLY A 544 19.36 -9.84 22.13
C GLY A 544 20.15 -10.17 20.84
N PRO A 545 20.89 -11.29 20.82
CA PRO A 545 21.81 -11.61 19.74
C PRO A 545 21.11 -11.86 18.40
N LEU A 546 21.77 -11.49 17.30
CA LEU A 546 21.25 -11.72 15.95
C LEU A 546 21.01 -13.23 15.64
N PRO A 547 20.08 -13.53 14.73
CA PRO A 547 19.86 -14.89 14.21
C PRO A 547 21.14 -15.56 13.71
N GLY A 548 21.19 -16.90 13.82
CA GLY A 548 22.40 -17.68 13.52
C GLY A 548 22.98 -17.47 12.11
N CYS A 549 22.11 -17.28 11.11
CA CYS A 549 22.48 -16.98 9.73
C CYS A 549 23.15 -15.62 9.53
N LEU A 550 23.19 -14.75 10.55
CA LEU A 550 23.87 -13.45 10.52
C LEU A 550 25.11 -13.39 11.43
N ARG A 551 25.52 -14.50 12.06
CA ARG A 551 26.69 -14.51 12.96
C ARG A 551 28.04 -14.41 12.22
N GLY A 552 28.09 -14.73 10.93
CA GLY A 552 29.26 -14.57 10.07
C GLY A 552 29.35 -13.18 9.42
N ALA A 553 29.65 -12.13 10.18
CA ALA A 553 29.63 -10.74 9.69
C ALA A 553 30.81 -10.34 8.75
N ARG A 554 31.46 -11.30 8.08
CA ARG A 554 32.42 -11.03 6.98
C ARG A 554 31.76 -10.97 5.60
N ASP A 555 30.56 -11.53 5.46
CA ASP A 555 29.87 -11.69 4.16
C ASP A 555 29.05 -10.45 3.75
N LEU A 556 29.60 -9.25 3.90
CA LEU A 556 29.03 -8.00 3.35
C LEU A 556 29.66 -7.58 2.01
N THR A 557 30.80 -8.16 1.63
CA THR A 557 31.60 -7.76 0.46
C THR A 557 31.52 -8.69 -0.76
N GLY A 558 31.19 -9.98 -0.58
CA GLY A 558 31.03 -10.94 -1.70
C GLY A 558 29.66 -10.88 -2.38
N PRO A 559 29.30 -11.80 -3.29
CA PRO A 559 27.90 -12.04 -3.68
C PRO A 559 27.05 -12.50 -2.48
N VAL A 560 25.72 -12.53 -2.59
CA VAL A 560 24.91 -13.21 -1.57
C VAL A 560 25.14 -14.72 -1.67
N GLY A 561 25.44 -15.37 -0.55
CA GLY A 561 25.71 -16.82 -0.42
C GLY A 561 24.45 -17.68 -0.35
#